data_AF-A0A3L7NS72-F1
#
_entry.id   AF-A0A3L7NS72-F1
#
_cell.length_a   1.000
_cell.length_b   1.000
_cell.length_c   1.000
_cell.angle_alpha   90.00
_cell.angle_beta   90.00
_cell.angle_gamma   90.00
#
_symmetry.space_group_name_H-M   'P 1'
#
loop_
_entity.id
_entity.type
_entity.pdbx_description
1 polymer ?
#
loop_
_entity_poly.entity_id
_entity_poly.type
_entity_poly.pdbx_seq_one_letter_code
_entity_poly.pdbx_strand_id
1 'polypeptide(L)' 'MGAIGEAVDKPPARAARGGREWEALEKAFPAADPVTPGDLAATIFWRFGIDHTKEIQDPLGRPHRIATGAPIRAIF' A
#
# COMPACT_ATOMS: atom_id res chain seq x y z
N MET A 1 5.61 -5.29 -36.47
CA MET A 1 6.81 -5.15 -35.63
C MET A 1 7.11 -3.67 -35.47
N GLY A 2 6.55 -3.04 -34.44
CA GLY A 2 6.80 -1.64 -34.12
C GLY A 2 7.19 -1.56 -32.66
N ALA A 3 8.46 -1.27 -32.40
CA ALA A 3 8.95 -0.90 -31.07
C ALA A 3 8.52 0.55 -30.82
N ILE A 4 7.74 0.77 -29.77
CA ILE A 4 7.37 2.10 -29.29
C ILE A 4 7.70 2.19 -27.80
N GLY A 5 8.40 3.25 -27.41
CA GLY A 5 8.47 3.71 -26.01
C GLY A 5 9.81 3.56 -25.30
N GLU A 6 10.91 3.92 -25.96
CA GLU A 6 12.13 4.35 -25.27
C GLU A 6 11.95 5.81 -24.77
N ALA A 7 12.56 6.09 -23.61
CA ALA A 7 12.79 7.41 -23.00
C ALA A 7 11.56 8.18 -22.43
N VAL A 8 11.29 7.95 -21.15
CA VAL A 8 10.86 9.05 -20.26
C VAL A 8 12.12 9.64 -19.65
N ASP A 9 12.55 10.77 -20.21
CA ASP A 9 13.58 11.66 -19.67
C ASP A 9 13.20 12.06 -18.23
N LYS A 10 13.87 11.47 -17.24
CA LYS A 10 13.78 11.88 -15.83
C LYS A 10 14.93 12.86 -15.58
N PRO A 11 14.66 14.12 -15.19
CA PRO A 11 15.72 15.09 -14.94
C PRO A 11 16.67 14.60 -13.85
N PRO A 12 17.98 14.95 -13.91
CA PRO A 12 18.98 14.39 -13.03
C PRO A 12 18.68 14.75 -11.58
N ALA A 13 18.27 13.74 -10.80
CA ALA A 13 18.09 13.87 -9.37
C ALA A 13 19.46 14.12 -8.72
N ARG A 14 19.71 15.40 -8.45
CA ARG A 14 20.82 15.89 -7.63
C ARG A 14 20.92 15.04 -6.36
N ALA A 15 22.12 14.52 -6.11
CA ALA A 15 22.46 13.58 -5.06
C ALA A 15 21.77 13.83 -3.71
N ALA A 16 20.75 13.03 -3.40
CA ALA A 16 20.30 12.80 -2.03
C ALA A 16 20.95 11.51 -1.53
N ARG A 17 22.06 11.65 -0.79
CA ARG A 17 22.60 10.59 0.05
C ARG A 17 21.51 10.23 1.07
N GLY A 18 20.88 9.06 0.92
CA GLY A 18 19.95 8.51 1.92
C GLY A 18 18.62 7.91 1.41
N GLY A 19 18.43 7.75 0.09
CA GLY A 19 17.10 7.43 -0.47
C GLY A 19 16.86 6.01 -1.00
N ARG A 20 17.77 5.02 -0.83
CA ARG A 20 17.63 3.70 -1.49
C ARG A 20 16.91 2.63 -0.68
N GLU A 21 16.52 2.93 0.55
CA GLU A 21 15.90 1.93 1.44
C GLU A 21 14.37 1.93 1.33
N TRP A 22 13.76 3.06 0.96
CA TRP A 22 12.30 3.18 0.84
C TRP A 22 11.75 2.58 -0.45
N GLU A 23 12.49 2.69 -1.56
CA GLU A 23 12.07 2.15 -2.87
C GLU A 23 12.02 0.60 -2.88
N ALA A 24 12.80 -0.06 -2.01
CA ALA A 24 12.80 -1.52 -1.90
C ALA A 24 11.53 -2.07 -1.24
N LEU A 25 10.92 -1.30 -0.33
CA LEU A 25 9.66 -1.69 0.34
C LEU A 25 8.47 -1.64 -0.62
N GLU A 26 8.53 -0.83 -1.67
CA GLU A 26 7.44 -0.69 -2.65
C GLU A 26 7.33 -1.90 -3.58
N LYS A 27 8.34 -2.78 -3.65
CA LYS A 27 8.41 -3.85 -4.67
C LYS A 27 8.34 -5.27 -4.12
N ALA A 28 8.24 -5.45 -2.81
CA ALA A 28 8.13 -6.76 -2.17
C ALA A 28 6.68 -7.24 -2.07
N PHE A 29 5.95 -7.27 -3.20
CA PHE A 29 4.65 -7.93 -3.26
C PHE A 29 4.87 -9.41 -3.62
N PRO A 30 4.34 -10.37 -2.84
CA PRO A 30 4.43 -11.76 -3.22
C PRO A 30 3.71 -11.96 -4.57
N ALA A 31 4.39 -12.62 -5.52
CA ALA A 31 3.85 -12.85 -6.86
C ALA A 31 2.66 -13.82 -6.88
N ALA A 32 2.49 -14.61 -5.80
CA ALA A 32 1.33 -15.44 -5.54
C ALA A 32 0.63 -14.94 -4.26
N ASP A 33 -0.70 -14.82 -4.31
CA ASP A 33 -1.54 -14.29 -3.23
C ASP A 33 -1.11 -12.90 -2.74
N PRO A 34 -1.18 -11.87 -3.61
CA PRO A 34 -0.77 -10.51 -3.26
C PRO A 34 -1.62 -10.00 -2.10
N VAL A 35 -0.96 -9.75 -0.97
CA VAL A 35 -1.53 -9.11 0.21
C VAL A 35 -1.16 -7.64 0.18
N THR A 36 -2.15 -6.76 0.32
CA THR A 36 -1.92 -5.33 0.43
C THR A 36 -1.71 -4.93 1.90
N PRO A 37 -1.06 -3.78 2.18
CA PRO A 37 -1.05 -3.21 3.53
C PRO A 37 -2.46 -2.99 4.10
N GLY A 38 -3.45 -2.73 3.24
CA GLY A 38 -4.86 -2.59 3.62
C GLY A 38 -5.46 -3.89 4.16
N ASP A 39 -5.09 -5.04 3.59
CA ASP A 39 -5.54 -6.36 4.04
C ASP A 39 -4.92 -6.71 5.40
N LEU A 40 -3.65 -6.36 5.61
CA LEU A 40 -2.98 -6.51 6.90
C LEU A 40 -3.68 -5.67 7.99
N ALA A 41 -3.94 -4.39 7.72
CA ALA A 41 -4.67 -3.53 8.64
C ALA A 41 -6.07 -4.07 8.97
N ALA A 42 -6.82 -4.51 7.95
CA ALA A 42 -8.15 -5.10 8.13
C ALA A 42 -8.11 -6.37 8.99
N THR A 43 -7.09 -7.20 8.80
CA THR A 43 -6.87 -8.42 9.59
C THR A 43 -6.65 -8.11 11.07
N ILE A 44 -5.81 -7.11 11.37
CA ILE A 44 -5.53 -6.67 12.73
C ILE A 44 -6.82 -6.21 13.41
N PHE A 45 -7.57 -5.28 12.79
CA PHE A 45 -8.82 -4.78 13.36
C PHE A 45 -9.83 -5.91 13.59
N TRP A 46 -10.05 -6.76 12.58
CA TRP A 46 -10.95 -7.90 12.69
C TRP A 46 -10.56 -8.82 13.85
N ARG A 47 -9.25 -9.11 14.03
CA ARG A 47 -8.79 -10.02 15.07
C ARG A 47 -8.98 -9.47 16.49
N PHE A 48 -8.99 -8.16 16.63
CA PHE A 48 -9.33 -7.46 17.87
C PHE A 48 -10.83 -7.22 18.06
N GLY A 49 -11.69 -7.74 17.16
CA GLY A 49 -13.15 -7.52 17.21
C GLY A 49 -13.57 -6.10 16.81
N ILE A 50 -12.68 -5.34 16.19
CA ILE A 50 -12.96 -4.01 15.66
C ILE A 50 -13.45 -4.18 14.23
N ASP A 51 -14.59 -3.56 13.91
CA ASP A 51 -15.11 -3.50 12.55
C ASP A 51 -14.18 -2.64 11.68
N HIS A 52 -13.39 -3.31 10.84
CA HIS A 52 -12.41 -2.71 9.94
C HIS A 52 -13.02 -1.82 8.85
N THR A 53 -14.34 -1.92 8.60
CA THR A 53 -15.05 -1.12 7.59
C THR A 53 -15.52 0.23 8.12
N LYS A 54 -15.38 0.47 9.44
CA LYS A 54 -15.76 1.74 10.06
C LYS A 54 -14.99 2.92 9.48
N GLU A 55 -15.67 4.05 9.45
CA GLU A 55 -15.13 5.32 9.02
C GLU A 55 -14.79 6.20 10.23
N ILE A 56 -13.66 6.89 10.13
CA ILE A 56 -13.23 7.96 11.03
C ILE A 56 -13.31 9.28 10.27
N GLN A 57 -13.60 10.35 11.00
CA GLN A 57 -13.59 11.70 10.44
C GLN A 57 -12.21 12.30 10.63
N ASP A 58 -11.66 12.90 9.57
CA ASP A 58 -10.47 13.75 9.70
C ASP A 58 -10.83 15.11 10.32
N PRO A 59 -9.84 15.99 10.62
CA PRO A 59 -10.12 17.31 11.19
C PRO A 59 -10.95 18.23 10.28
N LEU A 60 -11.03 17.93 8.98
CA LEU A 60 -11.88 18.64 8.02
C LEU A 60 -13.27 18.00 7.87
N GLY A 61 -13.56 16.95 8.67
CA GLY A 61 -14.83 16.23 8.65
C GLY A 61 -15.01 15.31 7.43
N ARG A 62 -13.92 14.90 6.78
CA ARG A 62 -13.99 13.94 5.66
C ARG A 62 -13.94 12.51 6.20
N PRO A 63 -14.81 11.61 5.71
CA PRO A 63 -14.81 10.23 6.15
C PRO A 63 -13.66 9.45 5.51
N HIS A 64 -12.96 8.66 6.33
CA HIS A 64 -11.91 7.74 5.89
C HIS A 64 -12.13 6.39 6.56
N ARG A 65 -12.08 5.31 5.79
CA ARG A 65 -12.12 3.95 6.37
C ARG A 65 -10.85 3.68 7.18
N ILE A 66 -11.00 2.99 8.31
CA ILE A 66 -9.84 2.61 9.13
C ILE A 66 -8.95 1.57 8.45
N ALA A 67 -9.51 0.74 7.57
CA ALA A 67 -8.76 -0.12 6.65
C ALA A 67 -9.44 -0.18 5.28
N THR A 68 -8.63 -0.28 4.23
CA THR A 68 -9.10 -0.31 2.84
C THR A 68 -9.16 -1.72 2.23
N GLY A 69 -8.57 -2.71 2.89
CA GLY A 69 -8.55 -4.11 2.44
C GLY A 69 -9.53 -5.01 3.19
N ALA A 70 -9.32 -6.32 3.04
CA ALA A 70 -10.11 -7.37 3.67
C ALA A 70 -9.23 -8.25 4.60
N PRO A 71 -9.80 -8.83 5.68
CA PRO A 71 -9.07 -9.73 6.55
C PRO A 71 -8.51 -10.95 5.79
N ILE A 72 -7.23 -11.25 5.99
CA ILE A 72 -6.53 -12.40 5.44
C ILE A 72 -6.97 -13.63 6.25
N ARG A 73 -8.00 -14.32 5.76
CA ARG A 73 -8.55 -15.50 6.47
C ARG A 73 -7.67 -16.73 6.37
N ALA A 74 -6.80 -16.81 5.37
CA ALA A 74 -5.96 -18.00 5.12
C ALA A 74 -4.91 -18.26 6.20
N ILE A 75 -4.64 -17.30 7.10
CA ILE A 75 -3.64 -17.41 8.16
C ILE A 75 -4.24 -17.76 9.54
N PHE A 76 -5.50 -18.19 9.60
CA PHE A 76 -6.22 -18.61 10.81
C PHE A 76 -7.07 -19.87 10.54
#